data_AF-A0A8H7CNY0-F1
#
_entry.id   AF-A0A8H7CNY0-F1
#
_cell.length_a   1.000
_cell.length_b   1.000
_cell.length_c   1.000
_cell.angle_alpha   90.00
_cell.angle_beta   90.00
_cell.angle_gamma   90.00
#
_symmetry.space_group_name_H-M   'P 1'
#
loop_
_entity.id
_entity.type
_entity.pdbx_description
1 polymer ?
#
loop_
_entity_poly.entity_id
_entity_poly.type
_entity_poly.pdbx_seq_one_letter_code
_entity_poly.pdbx_strand_id
1 'polypeptide(L)'
;MPLLKDLVWDKTPTFGLQDLFRDTVNVSRLAISVAGIHRIPSSLMAQITSYKAKYTSRSTLLKDLSAAANLVECDIDFGGDLHGSVVLPRLRRLAAGGTLLGHMVAPAMQELCVTHHIDHVLPFLQRSGCALTRLMLFQCTGSGRNIIRLLRGIPSLTILEIDFISFTTSKALIPALTIPPDSTGSDVEYLCPYLVSLSWGDRDDRMDYPAFVAMADMLRSRWRIPGQKSPSLRLVRIYLNQVRMRTGGKWMQWMQVLADEGMDVAVVQSTRDYPPTDTWRHGWIVI
;
A
#
# COMPACT_ATOMS: atom_id res chain seq x y z
N MET A 1 30.77 4.22 21.62
CA MET A 1 30.73 4.52 20.17
C MET A 1 29.32 5.02 19.83
N PRO A 2 29.17 6.15 19.12
CA PRO A 2 27.85 6.67 18.79
C PRO A 2 27.14 5.80 17.75
N LEU A 3 25.90 5.41 18.04
CA LEU A 3 25.01 4.70 17.12
C LEU A 3 24.32 5.71 16.19
N LEU A 4 24.77 5.84 14.96
CA LEU A 4 23.99 6.51 13.91
C LEU A 4 22.93 5.53 13.40
N LYS A 5 21.79 5.49 14.09
CA LYS A 5 20.67 4.58 13.75
C LYS A 5 20.03 4.91 12.41
N ASP A 6 19.98 6.20 12.09
CA ASP A 6 19.33 6.77 10.93
C ASP A 6 20.34 7.56 10.09
N LEU A 7 20.29 7.37 8.77
CA LEU A 7 21.07 8.13 7.82
C LEU A 7 20.18 8.62 6.68
N VAL A 8 20.19 9.93 6.44
CA VAL A 8 19.36 10.60 5.44
C VAL A 8 20.27 11.42 4.51
N TRP A 9 20.10 11.26 3.20
CA TRP A 9 20.69 12.15 2.21
C TRP A 9 19.60 12.89 1.46
N ASP A 10 19.57 14.21 1.63
CA ASP A 10 18.65 15.15 1.00
C ASP A 10 19.33 16.06 -0.06
N LYS A 11 20.67 16.12 -0.06
CA LYS A 11 21.51 16.82 -1.06
C LYS A 11 22.64 15.95 -1.57
N THR A 12 23.13 16.23 -2.78
CA THR A 12 24.22 15.46 -3.39
C THR A 12 25.48 15.64 -2.55
N PRO A 13 26.03 14.56 -1.93
CA PRO A 13 27.21 14.71 -1.10
C PRO A 13 28.40 15.13 -1.98
N THR A 14 29.18 16.11 -1.52
CA THR A 14 30.41 16.58 -2.17
C THR A 14 31.61 15.66 -1.93
N PHE A 15 31.44 14.60 -1.12
CA PHE A 15 32.46 13.63 -0.76
C PHE A 15 32.03 12.21 -1.16
N GLY A 16 32.99 11.35 -1.46
CA GLY A 16 32.72 9.96 -1.83
C GLY A 16 32.12 9.15 -0.67
N LEU A 17 31.02 8.44 -0.91
CA LEU A 17 30.35 7.58 0.09
C LEU A 17 31.31 6.58 0.75
N GLN A 18 32.34 6.13 0.04
CA GLN A 18 33.30 5.16 0.56
C GLN A 18 34.15 5.70 1.71
N ASP A 19 34.32 7.02 1.81
CA ASP A 19 35.16 7.62 2.86
C ASP A 19 34.37 7.85 4.16
N LEU A 20 33.04 7.85 4.12
CA LEU A 20 32.17 8.01 5.30
C LEU A 20 32.00 6.71 6.12
N PHE A 21 32.23 5.55 5.51
CA PHE A 21 31.94 4.23 6.10
C PHE A 21 33.16 3.33 6.29
N ARG A 22 34.37 3.90 6.29
CA ARG A 22 35.58 3.12 6.61
C ARG A 22 35.59 2.63 8.05
N ASP A 23 34.84 3.30 8.93
CA ASP A 23 34.71 2.94 10.35
C ASP A 23 33.31 2.42 10.68
N THR A 24 33.27 1.49 11.64
CA THR A 24 32.13 0.71 12.15
C THR A 24 30.93 1.55 12.62
N VAL A 25 30.18 2.11 11.68
CA VAL A 25 28.89 2.76 11.96
C VAL A 25 27.77 1.75 11.71
N ASN A 26 27.10 1.33 12.80
CA ASN A 26 25.90 0.50 12.72
C ASN A 26 24.71 1.35 12.24
N VAL A 27 24.47 1.33 10.93
CA VAL A 27 23.31 2.00 10.31
C VAL A 27 22.20 0.98 10.09
N SER A 28 21.11 1.13 10.85
CA SER A 28 19.94 0.25 10.71
C SER A 28 18.96 0.73 9.64
N ARG A 29 19.03 2.00 9.28
CA ARG A 29 18.02 2.68 8.49
C ARG A 29 18.64 3.70 7.54
N LEU A 30 18.26 3.64 6.28
CA LEU A 30 18.83 4.48 5.22
C LEU A 30 17.72 5.09 4.35
N ALA A 31 17.76 6.41 4.19
CA ALA A 31 16.92 7.15 3.25
C ALA A 31 17.78 7.95 2.27
N ILE A 32 17.54 7.76 0.97
CA ILE A 32 18.19 8.48 -0.12
C ILE A 32 17.11 9.17 -0.94
N SER A 33 17.15 10.49 -1.04
CA SER A 33 16.20 11.27 -1.85
C SER A 33 16.85 12.07 -2.98
N VAL A 34 18.11 11.77 -3.31
CA VAL A 34 18.93 12.56 -4.24
C VAL A 34 19.37 11.72 -5.42
N ALA A 35 19.29 12.30 -6.61
CA ALA A 35 19.86 11.73 -7.82
C ALA A 35 21.40 11.73 -7.78
N GLY A 36 22.04 10.71 -8.35
CA GLY A 36 23.51 10.65 -8.50
C GLY A 36 24.23 9.83 -7.43
N ILE A 37 23.52 9.26 -6.45
CA ILE A 37 24.09 8.17 -5.64
C ILE A 37 24.06 6.89 -6.47
N HIS A 38 25.22 6.52 -7.00
CA HIS A 38 25.36 5.40 -7.93
C HIS A 38 25.69 4.06 -7.26
N ARG A 39 26.15 4.06 -6.00
CA ARG A 39 26.53 2.81 -5.35
C ARG A 39 26.53 2.93 -3.83
N ILE A 40 25.81 2.03 -3.18
CA ILE A 40 25.83 1.87 -1.73
C ILE A 40 26.80 0.73 -1.39
N PRO A 41 27.71 0.89 -0.42
CA PRO A 41 28.59 -0.21 0.00
C PRO A 41 27.78 -1.43 0.45
N SER A 42 28.13 -2.63 -0.03
CA SER A 42 27.41 -3.86 0.35
C SER A 42 27.48 -4.15 1.85
N SER A 43 28.58 -3.77 2.51
CA SER A 43 28.74 -3.85 3.97
C SER A 43 27.73 -3.01 4.74
N LEU A 44 27.34 -1.85 4.18
CA LEU A 44 26.29 -1.00 4.72
C LEU A 44 24.92 -1.61 4.45
N MET A 45 24.64 -2.02 3.20
CA MET A 45 23.37 -2.68 2.83
C MET A 45 23.07 -3.91 3.69
N ALA A 46 24.08 -4.70 4.03
CA ALA A 46 23.92 -5.88 4.87
C ALA A 46 23.40 -5.57 6.29
N GLN A 47 23.54 -4.34 6.79
CA GLN A 47 23.11 -3.93 8.13
C GLN A 47 21.72 -3.29 8.15
N ILE A 48 21.25 -2.84 6.99
CA ILE A 48 20.03 -2.06 6.88
C ILE A 48 18.80 -2.97 7.04
N THR A 49 17.89 -2.51 7.89
CA THR A 49 16.58 -3.10 8.15
C THR A 49 15.43 -2.30 7.53
N SER A 50 15.66 -1.00 7.28
CA SER A 50 14.71 -0.14 6.57
C SER A 50 15.42 0.69 5.50
N TYR A 51 14.93 0.62 4.27
CA TYR A 51 15.52 1.30 3.13
C TYR A 51 14.48 2.14 2.38
N LYS A 52 14.78 3.43 2.19
CA LYS A 52 13.97 4.32 1.38
C LYS A 52 14.82 4.94 0.28
N ALA A 53 14.33 4.87 -0.94
CA ALA A 53 15.02 5.38 -2.10
C ALA A 53 14.08 6.13 -3.05
N LYS A 54 14.43 7.37 -3.33
CA LYS A 54 13.89 8.18 -4.42
C LYS A 54 15.05 8.50 -5.36
N TYR A 55 14.91 8.19 -6.64
CA TYR A 55 15.92 8.49 -7.69
C TYR A 55 17.22 7.65 -7.68
N THR A 56 17.18 6.40 -7.19
CA THR A 56 18.33 5.48 -7.30
C THR A 56 18.65 5.08 -8.73
N SER A 57 19.94 4.86 -9.01
CA SER A 57 20.41 4.43 -10.33
C SER A 57 19.85 3.05 -10.73
N ARG A 58 19.30 2.95 -11.94
CA ARG A 58 18.65 1.74 -12.47
C ARG A 58 19.57 0.51 -12.46
N SER A 59 20.84 0.72 -12.79
CA SER A 59 21.82 -0.35 -12.96
C SER A 59 22.28 -0.97 -11.65
N THR A 60 22.05 -0.31 -10.51
CA THR A 60 22.58 -0.77 -9.21
C THR A 60 21.50 -1.13 -8.21
N LEU A 61 20.24 -0.71 -8.38
CA LEU A 61 19.17 -0.95 -7.41
C LEU A 61 19.04 -2.43 -7.01
N LEU A 62 18.92 -3.34 -7.97
CA LEU A 62 18.79 -4.78 -7.66
C LEU A 62 20.06 -5.36 -7.02
N LYS A 63 21.23 -4.81 -7.33
CA LYS A 63 22.52 -5.20 -6.73
C LYS A 63 22.65 -4.69 -5.30
N ASP A 64 22.15 -3.50 -5.02
CA ASP A 64 22.14 -2.94 -3.67
C ASP A 64 21.13 -3.72 -2.80
N LEU A 65 19.95 -4.02 -3.34
CA LEU A 65 18.95 -4.87 -2.68
C LEU A 65 19.44 -6.30 -2.44
N SER A 66 20.21 -6.89 -3.36
CA SER A 66 20.72 -8.25 -3.16
C SER A 66 21.75 -8.34 -2.03
N ALA A 67 22.38 -7.22 -1.67
CA ALA A 67 23.23 -7.12 -0.48
C ALA A 67 22.43 -6.87 0.82
N ALA A 68 21.12 -6.59 0.74
CA ALA A 68 20.27 -6.16 1.85
C ALA A 68 19.61 -7.35 2.58
N ALA A 69 20.41 -8.30 3.07
CA ALA A 69 19.90 -9.55 3.66
C ALA A 69 19.00 -9.35 4.90
N ASN A 70 19.15 -8.22 5.60
CA ASN A 70 18.40 -7.88 6.82
C ASN A 70 17.21 -6.96 6.58
N LEU A 71 16.89 -6.65 5.33
CA LEU A 71 15.86 -5.67 5.00
C LEU A 71 14.46 -6.18 5.39
N VAL A 72 13.76 -5.40 6.22
CA VAL A 72 12.41 -5.69 6.73
C VAL A 72 11.38 -4.75 6.10
N GLU A 73 11.76 -3.49 5.88
CA GLU A 73 10.89 -2.45 5.34
C GLU A 73 11.56 -1.73 4.19
N CYS A 74 10.82 -1.48 3.11
CA CYS A 74 11.37 -0.87 1.91
C CYS A 74 10.38 0.06 1.23
N ASP A 75 10.82 1.25 0.82
CA ASP A 75 10.03 2.20 0.03
C ASP A 75 10.86 2.72 -1.15
N ILE A 76 10.51 2.25 -2.34
CA ILE A 76 11.24 2.53 -3.58
C ILE A 76 10.26 3.06 -4.61
N ASP A 77 10.43 4.33 -4.96
CA ASP A 77 9.72 4.92 -6.08
C ASP A 77 10.58 4.80 -7.33
N PHE A 78 10.26 3.83 -8.19
CA PHE A 78 11.05 3.49 -9.38
C PHE A 78 10.17 3.22 -10.60
N GLY A 79 10.58 3.76 -11.74
CA GLY A 79 10.01 3.49 -13.05
C GLY A 79 11.08 3.09 -14.08
N GLY A 80 10.76 2.08 -14.90
CA GLY A 80 11.59 1.60 -16.01
C GLY A 80 11.88 0.09 -15.95
N ASP A 81 12.59 -0.39 -16.97
CA ASP A 81 12.97 -1.79 -17.11
C ASP A 81 14.13 -2.14 -16.16
N LEU A 82 14.00 -3.28 -15.49
CA LEU A 82 15.03 -3.87 -14.65
C LEU A 82 15.48 -5.20 -15.25
N HIS A 83 16.74 -5.56 -15.01
CA HIS A 83 17.28 -6.84 -15.43
C HIS A 83 17.77 -7.62 -14.22
N GLY A 84 17.33 -8.87 -14.11
CA GLY A 84 17.69 -9.78 -13.02
C GLY A 84 16.53 -10.04 -12.05
N SER A 85 16.87 -10.63 -10.91
CA SER A 85 15.93 -10.90 -9.82
C SER A 85 16.62 -10.77 -8.47
N VAL A 86 15.87 -10.49 -7.42
CA VAL A 86 16.36 -10.42 -6.04
C VAL A 86 15.41 -11.12 -5.08
N VAL A 87 15.98 -11.79 -4.08
CA VAL A 87 15.25 -12.45 -3.00
C VAL A 87 15.49 -11.67 -1.71
N LEU A 88 14.42 -11.22 -1.06
CA LEU A 88 14.46 -10.47 0.19
C LEU A 88 13.69 -11.27 1.27
N PRO A 89 14.36 -12.23 1.93
CA PRO A 89 13.68 -13.24 2.76
C PRO A 89 13.05 -12.67 4.04
N ARG A 90 13.50 -11.50 4.49
CA ARG A 90 13.04 -10.84 5.72
C ARG A 90 12.08 -9.67 5.47
N LEU A 91 11.86 -9.32 4.21
CA LEU A 91 11.06 -8.15 3.84
C LEU A 91 9.60 -8.41 4.19
N ARG A 92 9.06 -7.61 5.11
CA ARG A 92 7.67 -7.67 5.58
C ARG A 92 6.81 -6.56 4.98
N ARG A 93 7.43 -5.43 4.65
CA ARG A 93 6.73 -4.23 4.19
C ARG A 93 7.39 -3.65 2.95
N LEU A 94 6.61 -3.39 1.91
CA LEU A 94 7.10 -2.79 0.68
C LEU A 94 6.15 -1.73 0.14
N ALA A 95 6.67 -0.55 -0.16
CA ALA A 95 6.05 0.41 -1.05
C ALA A 95 6.86 0.46 -2.35
N ALA A 96 6.23 0.17 -3.49
CA ALA A 96 6.92 0.12 -4.77
C ALA A 96 6.02 0.42 -5.97
N GLY A 97 6.64 0.89 -7.05
CA GLY A 97 6.05 0.84 -8.37
C GLY A 97 5.88 -0.61 -8.84
N GLY A 98 4.81 -0.90 -9.57
CA GLY A 98 4.47 -2.26 -10.01
C GLY A 98 5.59 -3.02 -10.73
N THR A 99 6.42 -2.35 -11.53
CA THR A 99 7.48 -3.01 -12.34
C THR A 99 8.54 -3.69 -11.47
N LEU A 100 8.91 -3.09 -10.32
CA LEU A 100 9.89 -3.67 -9.40
C LEU A 100 9.44 -5.04 -8.88
N LEU A 101 8.14 -5.23 -8.67
CA LEU A 101 7.56 -6.49 -8.21
C LEU A 101 7.82 -7.64 -9.19
N GLY A 102 7.99 -7.35 -10.48
CA GLY A 102 8.34 -8.34 -11.51
C GLY A 102 9.69 -9.03 -11.27
N HIS A 103 10.58 -8.41 -10.51
CA HIS A 103 11.97 -8.85 -10.31
C HIS A 103 12.27 -9.26 -8.86
N MET A 104 11.25 -9.38 -8.04
CA MET A 104 11.40 -9.62 -6.60
C MET A 104 10.71 -10.91 -6.14
N VAL A 105 11.29 -11.51 -5.10
CA VAL A 105 10.70 -12.59 -4.29
C VAL A 105 10.85 -12.21 -2.82
N ALA A 106 9.74 -12.15 -2.09
CA ALA A 106 9.74 -11.78 -0.66
C ALA A 106 8.78 -12.67 0.14
N PRO A 107 9.25 -13.84 0.62
CA PRO A 107 8.39 -14.84 1.26
C PRO A 107 7.80 -14.38 2.60
N ALA A 108 8.45 -13.45 3.31
CA ALA A 108 7.96 -12.92 4.58
C ALA A 108 7.04 -11.68 4.43
N MET A 109 6.65 -11.30 3.20
CA MET A 109 5.86 -10.10 2.96
C MET A 109 4.49 -10.18 3.62
N GLN A 110 4.10 -9.10 4.29
CA GLN A 110 2.80 -8.96 4.96
C GLN A 110 2.03 -7.74 4.47
N GLU A 111 2.74 -6.67 4.10
CA GLU A 111 2.13 -5.39 3.76
C GLU A 111 2.72 -4.83 2.47
N LEU A 112 1.86 -4.53 1.49
CA LEU A 112 2.26 -4.07 0.17
C LEU A 112 1.50 -2.80 -0.21
N CYS A 113 2.25 -1.76 -0.56
CA CYS A 113 1.75 -0.54 -1.19
C CYS A 113 2.24 -0.49 -2.64
N VAL A 114 1.30 -0.37 -3.57
CA VAL A 114 1.57 -0.37 -5.01
C VAL A 114 1.15 0.97 -5.58
N THR A 115 2.04 1.57 -6.37
CA THR A 115 1.72 2.75 -7.17
C THR A 115 1.67 2.42 -8.65
N HIS A 116 0.79 3.12 -9.37
CA HIS A 116 0.66 3.09 -10.83
C HIS A 116 0.15 1.75 -11.41
N HIS A 117 0.98 0.71 -11.52
CA HIS A 117 0.63 -0.52 -12.26
C HIS A 117 0.44 -1.72 -11.32
N ILE A 118 -0.67 -2.45 -11.48
CA ILE A 118 -1.01 -3.60 -10.61
C ILE A 118 -0.72 -4.96 -11.23
N ASP A 119 -0.40 -5.03 -12.52
CA ASP A 119 -0.37 -6.29 -13.27
C ASP A 119 0.71 -7.26 -12.79
N HIS A 120 1.76 -6.74 -12.14
CA HIS A 120 2.84 -7.56 -11.57
C HIS A 120 2.57 -8.04 -10.14
N VAL A 121 1.52 -7.53 -9.47
CA VAL A 121 1.26 -7.84 -8.06
C VAL A 121 0.89 -9.30 -7.88
N LEU A 122 -0.09 -9.81 -8.63
CA LEU A 122 -0.52 -11.21 -8.48
C LEU A 122 0.60 -12.20 -8.83
N PRO A 123 1.34 -12.04 -9.96
CA PRO A 123 2.52 -12.87 -10.23
C PRO A 123 3.58 -12.80 -9.13
N PHE A 124 3.83 -11.62 -8.55
CA PHE A 124 4.76 -11.44 -7.44
C PHE A 124 4.34 -12.23 -6.19
N LEU A 125 3.06 -12.16 -5.82
CA LEU A 125 2.51 -12.88 -4.68
C LEU A 125 2.61 -14.40 -4.88
N GLN A 126 2.29 -14.88 -6.08
CA GLN A 126 2.40 -16.30 -6.46
C GLN A 126 3.85 -16.79 -6.38
N ARG A 127 4.80 -16.02 -6.90
CA ARG A 127 6.24 -16.37 -6.82
C ARG A 127 6.77 -16.30 -5.40
N SER A 128 6.29 -15.36 -4.59
CA SER A 128 6.77 -15.15 -3.23
C SER A 128 6.17 -16.15 -2.24
N GLY A 129 4.97 -16.68 -2.51
CA GLY A 129 4.27 -17.57 -1.60
C GLY A 129 3.92 -16.92 -0.26
N CYS A 130 3.81 -15.59 -0.23
CA CYS A 130 3.58 -14.82 0.98
C CYS A 130 2.09 -14.67 1.30
N ALA A 131 1.76 -14.50 2.58
CA ALA A 131 0.41 -14.26 3.06
C ALA A 131 0.22 -12.77 3.35
N LEU A 132 -0.26 -12.03 2.35
CA LEU A 132 -0.48 -10.60 2.47
C LEU A 132 -1.69 -10.29 3.37
N THR A 133 -1.50 -9.44 4.36
CA THR A 133 -2.55 -9.01 5.30
C THR A 133 -2.99 -7.57 5.06
N ARG A 134 -2.15 -6.74 4.44
CA ARG A 134 -2.46 -5.35 4.05
C ARG A 134 -2.06 -5.04 2.61
N LEU A 135 -3.00 -4.45 1.87
CA LEU A 135 -2.79 -4.00 0.50
C LEU A 135 -3.23 -2.54 0.36
N MET A 136 -2.33 -1.71 -0.15
CA MET A 136 -2.61 -0.33 -0.52
C MET A 136 -2.42 -0.17 -2.03
N LEU A 137 -3.46 0.30 -2.71
CA LEU A 137 -3.46 0.60 -4.14
C LEU A 137 -3.60 2.11 -4.29
N PHE A 138 -2.53 2.78 -4.67
CA PHE A 138 -2.48 4.24 -4.77
C PHE A 138 -2.22 4.68 -6.20
N GLN A 139 -3.13 5.50 -6.75
CA GLN A 139 -3.05 6.00 -8.14
C GLN A 139 -2.87 4.85 -9.15
N CYS A 140 -3.45 3.68 -8.86
CA CYS A 140 -3.32 2.53 -9.71
C CYS A 140 -4.19 2.68 -10.96
N THR A 141 -3.57 2.63 -12.14
CA THR A 141 -4.24 2.53 -13.43
C THR A 141 -4.48 1.06 -13.73
N GLY A 142 -5.69 0.59 -13.51
CA GLY A 142 -6.09 -0.78 -13.81
C GLY A 142 -7.60 -0.89 -13.96
N SER A 143 -8.05 -1.87 -14.75
CA SER A 143 -9.47 -2.18 -14.83
C SER A 143 -9.95 -2.73 -13.48
N GLY A 144 -11.19 -2.45 -13.09
CA GLY A 144 -11.78 -3.05 -11.88
C GLY A 144 -11.71 -4.59 -11.88
N ARG A 145 -11.75 -5.23 -13.06
CA ARG A 145 -11.57 -6.68 -13.21
C ARG A 145 -10.18 -7.16 -12.75
N ASN A 146 -9.12 -6.41 -13.04
CA ASN A 146 -7.77 -6.78 -12.62
C ASN A 146 -7.62 -6.68 -11.09
N ILE A 147 -8.20 -5.64 -10.48
CA ILE A 147 -8.19 -5.51 -9.01
C ILE A 147 -9.02 -6.62 -8.38
N ILE A 148 -10.21 -6.94 -8.90
CA ILE A 148 -11.02 -8.06 -8.41
C ILE A 148 -10.24 -9.38 -8.49
N ARG A 149 -9.56 -9.65 -9.61
CA ARG A 149 -8.73 -10.84 -9.77
C ARG A 149 -7.58 -10.87 -8.75
N LEU A 150 -6.95 -9.73 -8.49
CA LEU A 150 -5.93 -9.60 -7.44
C LEU A 150 -6.51 -9.91 -6.06
N LEU A 151 -7.65 -9.33 -5.70
CA LEU A 151 -8.29 -9.54 -4.39
C LEU A 151 -8.72 -10.99 -4.16
N ARG A 152 -9.14 -11.71 -5.20
CA ARG A 152 -9.37 -13.17 -5.13
C ARG A 152 -8.10 -13.95 -4.76
N GLY A 153 -6.96 -13.52 -5.27
CA GLY A 153 -5.66 -14.13 -4.97
C GLY A 153 -5.13 -13.85 -3.57
N ILE A 154 -5.82 -13.05 -2.75
CA ILE A 154 -5.38 -12.63 -1.42
C ILE A 154 -6.49 -12.87 -0.38
N PRO A 155 -6.81 -14.13 -0.06
CA PRO A 155 -7.90 -14.43 0.86
C PRO A 155 -7.61 -13.97 2.29
N SER A 156 -6.34 -13.87 2.70
CA SER A 156 -5.90 -13.44 4.04
C SER A 156 -5.97 -11.94 4.29
N LEU A 157 -6.47 -11.14 3.33
CA LEU A 157 -6.44 -9.70 3.44
C LEU A 157 -7.34 -9.19 4.57
N THR A 158 -6.77 -8.36 5.45
CA THR A 158 -7.46 -7.75 6.60
C THR A 158 -7.62 -6.24 6.45
N ILE A 159 -6.68 -5.59 5.76
CA ILE A 159 -6.68 -4.15 5.52
C ILE A 159 -6.57 -3.89 4.02
N LEU A 160 -7.54 -3.17 3.47
CA LEU A 160 -7.56 -2.74 2.07
C LEU A 160 -7.64 -1.22 2.01
N GLU A 161 -6.69 -0.62 1.31
CA GLU A 161 -6.68 0.81 1.04
C GLU A 161 -6.67 1.01 -0.47
N ILE A 162 -7.69 1.67 -0.99
CA ILE A 162 -7.84 1.96 -2.41
C ILE A 162 -7.99 3.46 -2.54
N ASP A 163 -7.02 4.10 -3.17
CA ASP A 163 -6.98 5.55 -3.27
C ASP A 163 -6.59 6.00 -4.67
N PHE A 164 -7.19 7.11 -5.08
CA PHE A 164 -7.06 7.71 -6.41
C PHE A 164 -7.33 6.74 -7.58
N ILE A 165 -8.30 5.82 -7.41
CA ILE A 165 -8.79 5.02 -8.53
C ILE A 165 -9.82 5.79 -9.35
N SER A 166 -10.00 5.39 -10.61
CA SER A 166 -11.04 5.97 -11.46
C SER A 166 -12.44 5.54 -11.02
N PHE A 167 -13.42 6.36 -11.32
CA PHE A 167 -14.81 6.06 -11.00
C PHE A 167 -15.32 4.76 -11.67
N THR A 168 -14.88 4.46 -12.89
CA THR A 168 -15.21 3.20 -13.58
C THR A 168 -14.73 1.98 -12.80
N THR A 169 -13.53 2.07 -12.22
CA THR A 169 -12.96 1.03 -11.37
C THR A 169 -13.75 0.88 -10.08
N SER A 170 -14.16 2.00 -9.46
CA SER A 170 -15.05 1.99 -8.28
C SER A 170 -16.37 1.28 -8.55
N LYS A 171 -17.04 1.60 -9.67
CA LYS A 171 -18.33 0.99 -10.07
C LYS A 171 -18.26 -0.53 -10.23
N ALA A 172 -17.11 -1.07 -10.60
CA ALA A 172 -16.91 -2.52 -10.70
C ALA A 172 -16.57 -3.16 -9.35
N LEU A 173 -15.79 -2.47 -8.51
CA LEU A 173 -15.29 -3.02 -7.25
C LEU A 173 -16.34 -3.05 -6.13
N ILE A 174 -17.17 -2.02 -6.02
CA ILE A 174 -18.17 -1.92 -4.96
C ILE A 174 -19.10 -3.13 -4.96
N PRO A 175 -19.77 -3.50 -6.07
CA PRO A 175 -20.65 -4.68 -6.07
C PRO A 175 -19.90 -5.99 -5.82
N ALA A 176 -18.64 -6.09 -6.27
CA ALA A 176 -17.83 -7.29 -6.08
C ALA A 176 -17.41 -7.49 -4.62
N LEU A 177 -17.32 -6.40 -3.85
CA LEU A 177 -17.06 -6.43 -2.41
C LEU A 177 -18.35 -6.60 -1.59
N THR A 178 -19.55 -6.42 -2.15
CA THR A 178 -20.80 -6.62 -1.42
C THR A 178 -21.02 -8.11 -1.11
N ILE A 179 -21.41 -8.42 0.13
CA ILE A 179 -21.86 -9.76 0.53
C ILE A 179 -23.37 -9.86 0.24
N PRO A 180 -23.84 -10.77 -0.64
CA PRO A 180 -25.27 -10.90 -0.92
C PRO A 180 -26.04 -11.37 0.33
N PRO A 181 -27.29 -10.91 0.53
CA PRO A 181 -28.08 -11.23 1.72
C PRO A 181 -28.41 -12.72 1.87
N ASP A 182 -28.58 -13.43 0.75
CA ASP A 182 -28.94 -14.86 0.73
C ASP A 182 -27.74 -15.80 0.86
N SER A 183 -26.54 -15.26 1.12
CA SER A 183 -25.29 -16.01 1.20
C SER A 183 -25.13 -16.75 2.54
N THR A 184 -26.21 -17.36 3.02
CA THR A 184 -26.23 -18.17 4.23
C THR A 184 -25.75 -19.59 3.89
N GLY A 185 -24.44 -19.74 3.72
CA GLY A 185 -23.83 -21.04 3.41
C GLY A 185 -22.31 -21.04 3.58
N SER A 186 -21.73 -22.21 3.83
CA SER A 186 -20.28 -22.42 3.95
C SER A 186 -19.52 -22.26 2.63
N ASP A 187 -20.22 -22.19 1.50
CA ASP A 187 -19.65 -22.38 0.16
C ASP A 187 -19.64 -21.11 -0.70
N VAL A 188 -19.98 -19.94 -0.14
CA VAL A 188 -19.89 -18.67 -0.87
C VAL A 188 -18.52 -18.04 -0.65
N GLU A 189 -17.70 -18.05 -1.70
CA GLU A 189 -16.37 -17.42 -1.71
C GLU A 189 -16.50 -15.90 -1.88
N TYR A 190 -16.49 -15.16 -0.76
CA TYR A 190 -16.45 -13.70 -0.78
C TYR A 190 -15.05 -13.18 -1.04
N LEU A 191 -14.95 -12.03 -1.71
CA LEU A 191 -13.68 -11.30 -1.79
C LEU A 191 -13.28 -10.83 -0.39
N CYS A 192 -12.04 -11.13 0.01
CA CYS A 192 -11.44 -10.66 1.26
C CYS A 192 -12.36 -10.91 2.48
N PRO A 193 -12.60 -12.18 2.85
CA PRO A 193 -13.56 -12.53 3.90
C PRO A 193 -13.13 -12.08 5.31
N TYR A 194 -11.85 -11.75 5.52
CA TYR A 194 -11.30 -11.30 6.81
C TYR A 194 -11.09 -9.78 6.88
N LEU A 195 -11.72 -9.02 5.99
CA LEU A 195 -11.51 -7.57 5.90
C LEU A 195 -12.07 -6.83 7.13
N VAL A 196 -11.19 -6.23 7.92
CA VAL A 196 -11.52 -5.45 9.13
C VAL A 196 -11.40 -3.94 8.94
N SER A 197 -10.62 -3.50 7.96
CA SER A 197 -10.39 -2.08 7.68
C SER A 197 -10.44 -1.80 6.18
N LEU A 198 -11.20 -0.77 5.81
CA LEU A 198 -11.31 -0.29 4.43
C LEU A 198 -11.02 1.21 4.38
N SER A 199 -10.14 1.60 3.48
CA SER A 199 -9.94 3.00 3.10
C SER A 199 -10.27 3.19 1.62
N TRP A 200 -11.03 4.22 1.29
CA TRP A 200 -11.50 4.47 -0.07
C TRP A 200 -11.38 5.94 -0.48
N GLY A 201 -10.69 6.20 -1.59
CA GLY A 201 -10.59 7.51 -2.23
C GLY A 201 -10.84 7.43 -3.74
N ASP A 202 -11.69 8.33 -4.25
CA ASP A 202 -11.98 8.48 -5.69
C ASP A 202 -11.19 9.67 -6.25
N ARG A 203 -10.41 9.42 -7.31
CA ARG A 203 -9.62 10.47 -7.98
C ARG A 203 -10.49 11.50 -8.68
N ASP A 204 -11.57 11.03 -9.31
CA ASP A 204 -12.28 11.81 -10.31
C ASP A 204 -13.43 12.63 -9.70
N ASP A 205 -13.72 12.42 -8.41
CA ASP A 205 -14.85 13.02 -7.70
C ASP A 205 -16.18 12.79 -8.45
N ARG A 206 -16.29 11.61 -9.10
CA ARG A 206 -17.39 11.25 -10.01
C ARG A 206 -18.40 10.28 -9.41
N MET A 207 -18.22 9.82 -8.16
CA MET A 207 -19.20 8.97 -7.49
C MET A 207 -20.60 9.58 -7.48
N ASP A 208 -21.53 9.01 -8.24
CA ASP A 208 -22.93 9.45 -8.29
C ASP A 208 -23.73 8.88 -7.08
N TYR A 209 -24.94 9.40 -6.86
CA TYR A 209 -25.80 8.93 -5.77
C TYR A 209 -26.05 7.42 -5.79
N PRO A 210 -26.28 6.77 -6.95
CA PRO A 210 -26.37 5.30 -7.01
C PRO A 210 -25.10 4.56 -6.57
N ALA A 211 -23.92 5.00 -7.02
CA ALA A 211 -22.65 4.39 -6.59
C ALA A 211 -22.42 4.55 -5.09
N PHE A 212 -22.89 5.66 -4.53
CA PHE A 212 -22.85 5.90 -3.09
C PHE A 212 -23.79 4.99 -2.29
N VAL A 213 -25.03 4.79 -2.74
CA VAL A 213 -25.94 3.81 -2.11
C VAL A 213 -25.32 2.41 -2.15
N ALA A 214 -24.77 2.02 -3.31
CA ALA A 214 -24.10 0.73 -3.46
C ALA A 214 -22.88 0.58 -2.53
N MET A 215 -22.08 1.63 -2.34
CA MET A 215 -20.95 1.63 -1.39
C MET A 215 -21.45 1.33 0.02
N ALA A 216 -22.53 1.98 0.41
CA ALA A 216 -22.98 1.90 1.78
C ALA A 216 -23.73 0.57 2.06
N ASP A 217 -24.42 0.01 1.07
CA ASP A 217 -24.91 -1.37 1.12
C ASP A 217 -23.76 -2.39 1.23
N MET A 218 -22.66 -2.17 0.50
CA MET A 218 -21.44 -2.98 0.64
C MET A 218 -20.89 -2.91 2.07
N LEU A 219 -20.76 -1.71 2.65
CA LEU A 219 -20.28 -1.53 4.01
C LEU A 219 -21.17 -2.24 5.04
N ARG A 220 -22.50 -2.09 4.95
CA ARG A 220 -23.45 -2.79 5.82
C ARG A 220 -23.32 -4.30 5.73
N SER A 221 -23.23 -4.83 4.50
CA SER A 221 -23.10 -6.28 4.27
C SER A 221 -21.86 -6.89 4.93
N ARG A 222 -20.78 -6.10 5.07
CA ARG A 222 -19.52 -6.51 5.72
C ARG A 222 -19.48 -6.23 7.22
N TRP A 223 -20.30 -5.31 7.72
CA TRP A 223 -20.45 -5.02 9.14
C TRP A 223 -21.20 -6.12 9.88
N ARG A 224 -22.32 -6.57 9.29
CA ARG A 224 -23.22 -7.58 9.86
C ARG A 224 -23.19 -8.81 8.98
N ILE A 225 -22.19 -9.67 9.17
CA ILE A 225 -22.16 -10.99 8.53
C ILE A 225 -22.97 -11.94 9.42
N PRO A 226 -24.22 -12.31 9.05
CA PRO A 226 -25.06 -13.13 9.92
C PRO A 226 -24.48 -14.55 10.03
N GLY A 227 -24.33 -15.05 11.25
CA GLY A 227 -23.97 -16.45 11.51
C GLY A 227 -22.51 -16.85 11.26
N GLN A 228 -21.61 -15.92 10.89
CA GLN A 228 -20.18 -16.24 10.73
C GLN A 228 -19.32 -15.81 11.93
N LYS A 229 -18.26 -16.61 12.18
CA LYS A 229 -17.17 -16.29 13.13
C LYS A 229 -16.11 -15.36 12.52
N SER A 230 -16.27 -14.97 11.25
CA SER A 230 -15.31 -14.13 10.54
C SER A 230 -15.26 -12.71 11.14
N PRO A 231 -14.09 -12.07 11.15
CA PRO A 231 -13.98 -10.66 11.52
C PRO A 231 -14.84 -9.83 10.56
N SER A 232 -15.73 -9.03 11.11
CA SER A 232 -16.50 -8.04 10.34
C SER A 232 -15.71 -6.75 10.18
N LEU A 233 -16.01 -6.01 9.12
CA LEU A 233 -15.46 -4.68 8.89
C LEU A 233 -15.71 -3.80 10.12
N ARG A 234 -14.69 -3.09 10.62
CA ARG A 234 -14.81 -2.22 11.81
C ARG A 234 -14.46 -0.77 11.53
N LEU A 235 -13.40 -0.56 10.75
CA LEU A 235 -12.87 0.75 10.46
C LEU A 235 -13.11 1.09 8.99
N VAL A 236 -13.75 2.23 8.75
CA VAL A 236 -13.97 2.75 7.41
C VAL A 236 -13.46 4.18 7.31
N ARG A 237 -12.56 4.42 6.36
CA ARG A 237 -12.10 5.77 6.01
C ARG A 237 -12.51 6.09 4.59
N ILE A 238 -13.32 7.13 4.41
CA ILE A 238 -13.66 7.62 3.09
C ILE A 238 -13.02 8.98 2.89
N TYR A 239 -12.20 9.10 1.85
CA TYR A 239 -11.53 10.32 1.46
C TYR A 239 -12.35 11.04 0.40
N LEU A 240 -12.78 12.26 0.73
CA LEU A 240 -13.60 13.10 -0.15
C LEU A 240 -12.91 14.42 -0.44
N ASN A 241 -13.08 14.90 -1.67
CA ASN A 241 -12.61 16.22 -2.06
C ASN A 241 -13.45 17.33 -1.38
N GLN A 242 -12.85 18.50 -1.15
CA GLN A 242 -13.43 19.63 -0.43
C GLN A 242 -14.78 20.11 -0.99
N VAL A 243 -15.00 19.97 -2.29
CA VAL A 243 -16.24 20.41 -2.97
C VAL A 243 -17.46 19.59 -2.50
N ARG A 244 -17.30 18.28 -2.29
CA ARG A 244 -18.36 17.40 -1.79
C ARG A 244 -18.64 17.58 -0.32
N MET A 245 -17.59 17.84 0.48
CA MET A 245 -17.76 18.18 1.90
C MET A 245 -18.66 19.40 2.07
N ARG A 246 -18.50 20.42 1.20
CA ARG A 246 -19.28 21.67 1.27
C ARG A 246 -20.70 21.58 0.72
N THR A 247 -20.96 20.67 -0.21
CA THR A 247 -22.31 20.45 -0.80
C THR A 247 -23.07 19.28 -0.13
N GLY A 248 -22.45 18.65 0.87
CA GLY A 248 -22.68 17.27 1.30
C GLY A 248 -23.84 16.96 2.24
N GLY A 249 -25.03 17.53 2.02
CA GLY A 249 -26.20 17.21 2.85
C GLY A 249 -26.50 15.70 2.93
N LYS A 250 -26.42 14.98 1.80
CA LYS A 250 -26.76 13.55 1.73
C LYS A 250 -25.64 12.61 2.19
N TRP A 251 -24.37 13.03 2.12
CA TRP A 251 -23.25 12.20 2.57
C TRP A 251 -23.15 12.18 4.09
N MET A 252 -23.27 13.34 4.73
CA MET A 252 -23.28 13.46 6.18
C MET A 252 -24.43 12.65 6.81
N GLN A 253 -25.61 12.67 6.19
CA GLN A 253 -26.74 11.84 6.63
C GLN A 253 -26.42 10.34 6.60
N TRP A 254 -25.76 9.85 5.56
CA TRP A 254 -25.42 8.43 5.47
C TRP A 254 -24.31 8.01 6.44
N MET A 255 -23.30 8.87 6.64
CA MET A 255 -22.27 8.63 7.64
C MET A 255 -22.89 8.55 9.03
N GLN A 256 -23.90 9.39 9.31
CA GLN A 256 -24.68 9.30 10.53
C GLN A 256 -25.41 7.95 10.62
N VAL A 257 -26.06 7.48 9.55
CA VAL A 257 -26.73 6.16 9.57
C VAL A 257 -25.74 5.02 9.84
N LEU A 258 -24.56 5.02 9.22
CA LEU A 258 -23.53 4.00 9.49
C LEU A 258 -22.99 4.08 10.93
N ALA A 259 -22.80 5.29 11.45
CA ALA A 259 -22.37 5.53 12.83
C ALA A 259 -23.46 5.09 13.84
N ASP A 260 -24.73 5.40 13.58
CA ASP A 260 -25.89 4.98 14.37
C ASP A 260 -26.04 3.45 14.40
N GLU A 261 -25.60 2.77 13.34
CA GLU A 261 -25.54 1.30 13.25
C GLU A 261 -24.31 0.68 13.97
N GLY A 262 -23.45 1.51 14.56
CA GLY A 262 -22.31 1.13 15.40
C GLY A 262 -20.96 1.00 14.67
N MET A 263 -20.87 1.42 13.41
CA MET A 263 -19.62 1.36 12.64
C MET A 263 -18.70 2.56 12.97
N ASP A 264 -17.40 2.32 13.12
CA ASP A 264 -16.41 3.40 13.26
C ASP A 264 -16.07 3.97 11.88
N VAL A 265 -16.75 5.06 11.54
CA VAL A 265 -16.66 5.72 10.24
C VAL A 265 -15.99 7.07 10.38
N ALA A 266 -14.84 7.23 9.72
CA ALA A 266 -14.14 8.50 9.62
C ALA A 266 -14.25 9.05 8.18
N VAL A 267 -14.83 10.24 8.04
CA VAL A 267 -14.72 11.01 6.80
C VAL A 267 -13.47 11.86 6.89
N VAL A 268 -12.52 11.61 6.00
CA VAL A 268 -11.28 12.37 5.97
C VAL A 268 -11.40 13.39 4.85
N GLN A 269 -11.32 14.67 5.22
CA GLN A 269 -11.23 15.74 4.24
C GLN A 269 -9.90 15.60 3.51
N SER A 270 -9.98 15.31 2.21
CA SER A 270 -8.81 15.39 1.35
C SER A 270 -8.57 16.86 0.99
N THR A 271 -7.46 17.41 1.47
CA THR A 271 -6.80 18.52 0.79
C THR A 271 -6.16 17.97 -0.49
N ARG A 272 -6.11 18.75 -1.59
CA ARG A 272 -5.48 18.32 -2.86
C ARG A 272 -4.05 17.82 -2.67
N ASP A 273 -3.37 18.35 -1.66
CA ASP A 273 -2.26 17.70 -1.00
C ASP A 273 -2.83 16.64 -0.06
N TYR A 274 -3.18 15.48 -0.62
CA TYR A 274 -3.26 14.30 0.21
C TYR A 274 -1.91 14.22 0.92
N PRO A 275 -1.83 13.84 2.18
CA PRO A 275 -0.67 13.09 2.57
C PRO A 275 -0.84 11.74 1.88
N PRO A 276 -0.19 11.44 0.74
CA PRO A 276 -0.06 10.01 0.46
C PRO A 276 0.71 9.52 1.68
N THR A 277 0.42 8.35 2.23
CA THR A 277 1.45 7.62 2.99
C THR A 277 1.99 8.29 4.27
N ASP A 278 1.22 9.11 5.01
CA ASP A 278 1.73 9.87 6.16
C ASP A 278 2.33 9.05 7.32
N THR A 279 2.09 7.75 7.35
CA THR A 279 2.77 6.85 8.30
C THR A 279 3.96 6.11 7.70
N TRP A 280 4.11 6.06 6.37
CA TRP A 280 5.08 5.21 5.66
C TRP A 280 6.11 5.99 4.84
N ARG A 281 5.72 7.06 4.10
CA ARG A 281 6.68 7.90 3.36
C ARG A 281 7.19 9.10 4.15
N HIS A 282 6.46 9.66 5.12
CA HIS A 282 6.88 10.91 5.80
C HIS A 282 7.58 10.71 7.15
N GLY A 283 7.70 9.47 7.65
CA GLY A 283 8.27 9.16 8.97
C GLY A 283 9.80 9.25 9.10
N TRP A 284 10.49 10.00 8.24
CA TRP A 284 11.93 10.22 8.37
C TRP A 284 12.17 11.70 8.60
N ILE A 285 12.49 12.04 9.86
CA ILE A 285 13.00 13.36 10.20
C ILE A 285 14.33 13.51 9.47
N VAL A 286 14.35 14.40 8.48
CA VAL A 286 15.58 14.91 7.86
C VAL A 286 16.30 15.68 8.97
N ILE A 287 17.49 15.22 9.36
CA ILE A 287 18.41 16.01 10.19
C ILE A 287 19.17 16.95 9.25
#